data_AF-A0A8S1DEX0-F1
#
_entry.id   AF-A0A8S1DEX0-F1
#
_cell.length_a   1.000
_cell.length_b   1.000
_cell.length_c   1.000
_cell.angle_alpha   90.00
_cell.angle_beta   90.00
_cell.angle_gamma   90.00
#
_symmetry.space_group_name_H-M   'P 1'
#
loop_
_entity.id
_entity.type
_entity.pdbx_description
1 polymer ?
#
loop_
_entity_poly.entity_id
_entity_poly.type
_entity_poly.pdbx_seq_one_letter_code
_entity_poly.pdbx_strand_id
1 'polypeptide(L)'
;MSSGEQPKLTPYQGKKRVFGEFRCPQCSRVWMSGNSWANMGQQCTQCKINVYPYKQMDLKKSDDADKSDPLKAHLSHLCEKCNKLGRNCRVGASPE
;
A
#
# COMPACT_ATOMS: atom_id res chain seq x y z
N MET A 1 -11.73 14.67 27.43
CA MET A 1 -10.61 14.38 26.51
C MET A 1 -11.21 13.77 25.26
N SER A 2 -11.31 14.52 24.16
CA SER A 2 -11.89 14.00 22.92
C SER A 2 -10.95 12.93 22.37
N SER A 3 -11.33 11.67 22.52
CA SER A 3 -10.64 10.52 21.93
C SER A 3 -10.60 10.73 20.42
N GLY A 4 -9.45 11.14 19.90
CA GLY A 4 -9.26 11.41 18.47
C GLY A 4 -9.35 10.14 17.66
N GLU A 5 -10.54 9.83 17.13
CA GLU A 5 -10.69 8.81 16.09
C GLU A 5 -9.94 9.27 14.83
N GLN A 6 -8.89 8.55 14.46
CA GLN A 6 -8.19 8.80 13.20
C GLN A 6 -9.13 8.50 12.02
N PRO A 7 -9.16 9.35 10.97
CA PRO A 7 -10.02 9.11 9.82
C PRO A 7 -9.64 7.79 9.14
N LYS A 8 -10.64 6.93 8.93
CA LYS A 8 -10.50 5.66 8.19
C LYS A 8 -10.46 5.96 6.69
N LEU A 9 -9.25 6.11 6.15
CA LEU A 9 -9.03 6.44 4.73
C LEU A 9 -9.02 5.21 3.83
N THR A 10 -8.91 4.01 4.41
CA THR A 10 -8.81 2.74 3.68
C THR A 10 -9.67 1.67 4.34
N PRO A 11 -10.18 0.66 3.60
CA PRO A 11 -11.02 -0.39 4.18
C PRO A 11 -10.26 -1.25 5.21
N TYR A 12 -8.97 -1.51 5.01
CA TYR A 12 -8.13 -2.20 5.98
C TYR A 12 -7.57 -1.22 7.02
N GLN A 13 -7.61 -1.60 8.29
CA GLN A 13 -7.14 -0.80 9.43
C GLN A 13 -6.10 -1.54 10.30
N GLY A 14 -5.54 -2.64 9.80
CA GLY A 14 -4.52 -3.42 10.52
C GLY A 14 -3.09 -2.91 10.30
N LYS A 15 -2.13 -3.58 10.94
CA LYS A 15 -0.71 -3.20 10.93
C LYS A 15 0.11 -3.87 9.81
N LYS A 16 -0.41 -4.97 9.22
CA LYS A 16 0.32 -5.77 8.22
C LYS A 16 0.16 -5.16 6.83
N ARG A 17 1.07 -5.50 5.91
CA ARG A 17 0.86 -5.20 4.49
C ARG A 17 -0.20 -6.13 3.93
N VAL A 18 -1.03 -5.57 3.07
CA VAL A 18 -2.10 -6.27 2.37
C VAL A 18 -1.99 -5.99 0.87
N PHE A 19 -2.65 -6.81 0.07
CA PHE A 19 -2.91 -6.49 -1.32
C PHE A 19 -3.95 -5.38 -1.38
N GLY A 20 -3.76 -4.39 -2.25
CA GLY A 20 -4.72 -3.32 -2.47
C GLY A 20 -5.02 -3.13 -3.95
N GLU A 21 -6.30 -2.93 -4.26
CA GLU A 21 -6.76 -2.48 -5.58
C GLU A 21 -7.04 -0.97 -5.52
N PHE A 22 -6.50 -0.24 -6.48
CA PHE A 22 -6.53 1.22 -6.55
C PHE A 22 -7.25 1.63 -7.83
N ARG A 23 -8.04 2.71 -7.75
CA ARG A 23 -8.70 3.32 -8.90
C ARG A 23 -8.50 4.82 -8.85
N CYS A 24 -7.77 5.38 -9.82
CA CYS A 24 -7.57 6.82 -9.88
C CYS A 24 -8.90 7.51 -10.22
N PRO A 25 -9.37 8.48 -9.40
CA PRO A 25 -10.61 9.20 -9.68
C PRO A 25 -10.50 10.15 -10.89
N GLN A 26 -9.30 10.56 -11.28
CA GLN A 26 -9.09 11.48 -12.41
C GLN A 26 -8.99 10.76 -13.76
N CYS A 27 -8.13 9.74 -13.86
CA CYS A 27 -7.89 9.03 -15.13
C CYS A 27 -8.56 7.65 -15.22
N SER A 28 -9.30 7.23 -14.18
CA SER A 28 -9.94 5.90 -14.09
C SER A 28 -9.00 4.70 -14.22
N ARG A 29 -7.67 4.89 -14.25
CA ARG A 29 -6.69 3.79 -14.25
C ARG A 29 -6.88 2.97 -12.98
N VAL A 30 -6.93 1.65 -13.16
CA VAL A 30 -6.95 0.66 -12.09
C VAL A 30 -5.61 -0.05 -12.04
N TRP A 31 -5.08 -0.25 -10.84
CA TRP A 31 -3.87 -1.04 -10.63
C TRP A 31 -3.93 -1.76 -9.30
N MET A 32 -3.08 -2.75 -9.17
CA MET A 32 -2.99 -3.59 -7.98
C MET A 32 -1.61 -3.49 -7.36
N SER A 33 -1.53 -3.57 -6.03
CA SER A 33 -0.25 -3.54 -5.33
C SER A 33 -0.26 -4.36 -4.05
N GLY A 34 0.75 -5.20 -3.86
CA GLY A 34 1.01 -5.91 -2.60
C GLY A 34 1.64 -5.05 -1.50
N ASN A 35 1.79 -3.74 -1.71
CA ASN A 35 2.34 -2.78 -0.75
C ASN A 35 1.27 -1.80 -0.30
N SER A 36 0.08 -2.32 0.01
CA SER A 36 -1.02 -1.54 0.56
C SER A 36 -1.00 -1.60 2.08
N TRP A 37 -1.32 -0.49 2.74
CA TRP A 37 -1.29 -0.34 4.19
C TRP A 37 -2.53 0.42 4.67
N ALA A 38 -2.87 0.27 5.94
CA ALA A 38 -3.92 1.05 6.55
C ALA A 38 -3.61 2.56 6.47
N ASN A 39 -4.60 3.34 6.04
CA ASN A 39 -4.57 4.80 5.93
C ASN A 39 -3.43 5.35 5.08
N MET A 40 -3.00 4.59 4.06
CA MET A 40 -1.93 4.99 3.13
C MET A 40 -2.34 4.71 1.68
N GLY A 41 -2.01 5.64 0.80
CA GLY A 41 -2.27 5.55 -0.64
C GLY A 41 -1.04 5.22 -1.47
N GLN A 42 -1.27 5.21 -2.79
CA GLN A 42 -0.24 5.21 -3.81
C GLN A 42 -0.49 6.33 -4.79
N GLN A 43 0.59 6.97 -5.22
CA GLN A 43 0.54 8.02 -6.21
C GLN A 43 0.23 7.43 -7.59
N CYS A 44 -0.78 7.98 -8.27
CA CYS A 44 -1.06 7.65 -9.65
C CYS A 44 0.12 8.07 -10.54
N THR A 45 0.64 7.16 -11.36
CA THR A 45 1.76 7.45 -12.28
C THR A 45 1.46 8.55 -13.30
N GLN A 46 0.20 8.67 -13.71
CA GLN A 46 -0.26 9.66 -14.69
C GLN A 46 -0.63 10.99 -14.03
N CYS A 47 -1.53 10.96 -13.04
CA CYS A 47 -2.11 12.16 -12.44
C CYS A 47 -1.27 12.75 -11.30
N LYS A 48 -0.30 11.99 -10.79
CA LYS A 48 0.55 12.36 -9.63
C LYS A 48 -0.21 12.68 -8.33
N ILE A 49 -1.50 12.35 -8.25
CA ILE A 49 -2.31 12.44 -7.04
C ILE A 49 -2.18 11.19 -6.16
N ASN A 50 -2.36 11.33 -4.85
CA ASN A 50 -2.45 10.19 -3.94
C ASN A 50 -3.80 9.50 -4.08
N VAL A 51 -3.79 8.18 -4.25
CA VAL A 51 -4.99 7.37 -4.43
C VAL A 51 -5.00 6.30 -3.34
N TYR A 52 -6.08 6.27 -2.56
CA TYR A 52 -6.31 5.24 -1.57
C TYR A 52 -6.90 3.98 -2.22
N PRO A 53 -6.55 2.78 -1.74
CA PRO A 53 -7.13 1.55 -2.25
C PRO A 53 -8.64 1.51 -1.91
N TYR A 54 -9.46 1.17 -2.90
CA TYR A 54 -10.90 0.96 -2.67
C TYR A 54 -11.19 -0.45 -2.13
N LYS A 55 -10.25 -1.38 -2.31
CA LYS A 55 -10.33 -2.75 -1.81
C LYS A 55 -8.97 -3.22 -1.31
N GLN A 56 -8.96 -3.89 -0.17
CA GLN A 56 -7.77 -4.48 0.41
C GLN A 56 -8.04 -5.92 0.85
N MET A 57 -7.08 -6.80 0.60
CA MET A 57 -7.19 -8.24 0.86
C MET A 57 -5.87 -8.77 1.39
N ASP A 58 -5.90 -9.76 2.28
CA ASP A 58 -4.69 -10.39 2.80
C ASP A 58 -3.80 -10.90 1.66
N LEU A 59 -2.49 -10.73 1.84
CA LEU A 59 -1.51 -11.34 0.94
C LEU A 59 -1.56 -12.85 1.18
N LYS A 60 -2.21 -13.60 0.28
CA LYS A 60 -2.07 -15.06 0.26
C LYS A 60 -0.57 -15.37 0.11
N LYS A 61 -0.02 -16.13 1.06
CA LYS A 61 1.23 -16.85 0.83
C LYS A 61 0.90 -17.90 -0.23
N SER A 62 1.33 -17.70 -1.47
CA SER A 62 1.59 -18.87 -2.31
C SER A 62 2.88 -19.48 -1.75
N ASP A 63 2.81 -20.76 -1.37
CA ASP A 63 3.95 -21.58 -0.97
C ASP A 63 4.99 -21.77 -2.11
N ASP A 64 4.68 -21.27 -3.30
CA ASP A 64 5.60 -21.20 -4.42
C ASP A 64 6.55 -20.00 -4.23
N ALA A 65 7.79 -20.31 -3.91
CA ALA A 65 8.93 -19.41 -3.87
C ALA A 65 8.87 -18.31 -4.96
N ASP A 66 8.36 -17.13 -4.59
CA ASP A 66 8.47 -15.94 -5.43
C ASP A 66 9.94 -15.55 -5.47
N LYS A 67 10.65 -16.08 -6.48
CA LYS A 67 11.98 -15.63 -6.92
C LYS A 67 11.96 -14.19 -7.46
N SER A 68 10.92 -13.39 -7.19
CA SER A 68 11.03 -11.96 -7.35
C SER A 68 11.83 -11.43 -6.17
N ASP A 69 13.05 -10.99 -6.48
CA ASP A 69 13.92 -10.24 -5.58
C ASP A 69 13.12 -9.50 -4.50
N PRO A 70 13.28 -9.80 -3.20
CA PRO A 70 12.65 -9.01 -2.14
C PRO A 70 13.08 -7.53 -2.20
N LEU A 71 14.19 -7.27 -2.89
CA LEU A 71 14.73 -5.97 -3.28
C LEU A 71 14.15 -5.39 -4.58
N LYS A 72 13.38 -6.15 -5.38
CA LYS A 72 12.75 -5.67 -6.61
C LYS A 72 11.89 -4.49 -6.22
N ALA A 73 12.40 -3.31 -6.54
CA ALA A 73 11.88 -2.05 -6.08
C ALA A 73 10.44 -1.96 -6.58
N HIS A 74 9.48 -2.11 -5.69
CA HIS A 74 8.20 -1.50 -5.95
C HIS A 74 8.46 0.00 -6.06
N LEU A 75 7.62 0.70 -6.83
CA LEU A 75 7.76 2.13 -7.11
C LEU A 75 7.64 2.92 -5.80
N SER A 76 8.75 3.00 -5.05
CA SER A 76 8.77 3.44 -3.65
C SER A 76 8.47 4.93 -3.57
N HIS A 77 8.88 5.69 -4.59
CA HIS A 77 8.52 7.10 -4.76
C HIS A 77 7.00 7.33 -4.91
N LEU A 78 6.24 6.31 -5.33
CA LEU A 78 4.77 6.39 -5.41
C LEU A 78 4.09 5.88 -4.15
N CYS A 79 4.79 5.14 -3.28
CA CYS A 79 4.19 4.57 -2.08
C CYS A 79 4.18 5.64 -0.97
N GLU A 80 2.98 6.04 -0.52
CA GLU A 80 2.86 7.03 0.56
C GLU A 80 3.59 6.59 1.83
N LYS A 81 3.53 5.30 2.16
CA LYS A 81 4.26 4.76 3.31
C LYS A 81 5.77 4.87 3.15
N CYS A 82 6.32 4.57 1.97
CA CYS A 82 7.76 4.73 1.74
C CYS A 82 8.19 6.18 1.82
N ASN A 83 7.41 7.09 1.23
CA ASN A 83 7.65 8.53 1.30
C ASN A 83 7.65 9.04 2.75
N LYS A 84 6.68 8.59 3.58
CA LYS A 84 6.63 8.92 5.01
C LYS A 84 7.78 8.32 5.81
N LEU A 85 8.23 7.10 5.47
CA LEU A 85 9.32 6.43 6.18
C LEU A 85 10.72 6.88 5.73
N GLY A 86 10.85 7.47 4.54
CA GLY A 86 12.15 7.71 3.89
C GLY A 86 12.89 6.44 3.48
N ARG A 87 12.26 5.26 3.58
CA ARG A 87 12.84 3.95 3.26
C ARG A 87 11.79 2.97 2.72
N ASN A 88 12.25 1.90 2.06
CA ASN A 88 11.38 0.87 1.48
C ASN A 88 10.51 0.19 2.57
N CYS A 89 9.19 0.20 2.41
CA CYS A 89 8.27 -0.37 3.39
C CYS A 89 8.30 -1.91 3.48
N ARG A 90 9.03 -2.60 2.59
CA ARG A 90 9.21 -4.07 2.62
C ARG A 90 10.30 -4.53 3.59
N VAL A 91 11.34 -3.72 3.81
CA VAL A 91 12.55 -4.13 4.58
C VAL A 91 12.34 -4.13 6.10
N GLY A 92 11.17 -3.69 6.56
CA GLY A 92 10.80 -3.67 7.99
C GLY A 92 9.54 -4.49 8.31
N ALA A 93 9.03 -5.29 7.37
CA ALA A 93 7.97 -6.25 7.68
C ALA A 93 8.60 -7.47 8.38
N SER A 94 9.05 -7.26 9.63
CA SER A 94 9.50 -8.36 10.48
C SER A 94 8.37 -9.39 10.59
N PRO A 95 8.65 -10.70 10.46
CA PRO A 95 7.69 -11.72 10.82
C PRO A 95 7.55 -11.68 12.34
N GLU A 96 6.41 -11.18 12.82
CA GLU A 96 5.92 -11.50 14.16
C GLU A 96 4.87 -12.59 14.02
#